data_AF-A0A848U5F5-F1
#
_entry.id   AF-A0A848U5F5-F1
#
_cell.length_a   1.000
_cell.length_b   1.000
_cell.length_c   1.000
_cell.angle_alpha   90.00
_cell.angle_beta   90.00
_cell.angle_gamma   90.00
#
_symmetry.space_group_name_H-M   'P 1'
#
loop_
_entity.id
_entity.type
_entity.pdbx_description
1 polymer ?
#
loop_
_entity_poly.entity_id
_entity_poly.type
_entity_poly.pdbx_seq_one_letter_code
_entity_poly.pdbx_strand_id
1 'polypeptide(L)'
;MRKPYRKRPEFFVIAVQLKLDTEGFHYRKWDNPQYCKPGDWIVDNAGDVYSIDQHSFESTYEQISPGCFRKSAIVWVETAQQAGVITTRENATSYQAGDYLVWNDNDASDGYAVSKETFEKMYEPVPDDNTESGLAQRE
;
A
#
# COMPACT_ATOMS: atom_id res chain seq x y z
N MET A 1 -15.73 7.30 -6.62
CA MET A 1 -15.82 7.09 -5.15
C MET A 1 -14.88 5.96 -4.80
N ARG A 2 -14.00 6.18 -3.82
CA ARG A 2 -13.00 5.18 -3.41
C ARG A 2 -13.67 4.03 -2.68
N LYS A 3 -13.17 2.83 -2.89
CA LYS A 3 -13.67 1.60 -2.24
C LYS A 3 -12.68 1.11 -1.20
N PRO A 4 -13.13 0.67 -0.01
CA PRO A 4 -12.24 0.15 1.01
C PRO A 4 -11.79 -1.29 0.68
N TYR A 5 -10.51 -1.57 0.88
CA TYR A 5 -9.90 -2.89 0.74
C TYR A 5 -9.00 -3.19 1.93
N ARG A 6 -8.87 -4.46 2.28
CA ARG A 6 -7.92 -4.95 3.28
C ARG A 6 -6.92 -5.90 2.64
N LYS A 7 -5.67 -5.90 3.12
CA LYS A 7 -4.66 -6.86 2.66
C LYS A 7 -5.03 -8.24 3.21
N ARG A 8 -4.93 -9.26 2.37
CA ARG A 8 -5.20 -10.64 2.75
C ARG A 8 -4.16 -11.12 3.78
N PRO A 9 -4.54 -11.90 4.80
CA PRO A 9 -3.70 -12.19 5.96
C PRO A 9 -2.46 -13.03 5.66
N GLU A 10 -2.48 -13.81 4.57
CA GLU A 10 -1.36 -14.62 4.10
C GLU A 10 -0.23 -13.80 3.45
N PHE A 11 -0.49 -12.54 3.10
CA PHE A 11 0.52 -11.65 2.51
C PHE A 11 1.18 -10.80 3.59
N PHE A 12 2.47 -11.03 3.77
CA PHE A 12 3.36 -10.24 4.61
C PHE A 12 4.52 -9.68 3.79
N VAL A 13 5.24 -8.72 4.36
CA VAL A 13 6.46 -8.16 3.80
C VAL A 13 7.62 -8.43 4.73
N ILE A 14 8.82 -8.53 4.15
CA ILE A 14 10.06 -8.47 4.93
C ILE A 14 10.53 -7.02 4.92
N ALA A 15 10.88 -6.46 6.08
CA ALA A 15 11.27 -5.07 6.16
C ALA A 15 12.37 -4.80 7.18
N VAL A 16 13.21 -3.82 6.86
CA VAL A 16 14.23 -3.27 7.75
C VAL A 16 14.21 -1.75 7.68
N GLN A 17 14.25 -1.10 8.84
CA GLN A 17 14.27 0.36 8.92
C GLN A 17 15.70 0.90 8.68
N LEU A 18 15.83 1.97 7.90
CA LEU A 18 17.09 2.67 7.65
C LEU A 18 17.50 3.49 8.89
N LYS A 19 18.02 2.80 9.92
CA LYS A 19 18.56 3.39 11.15
C LYS A 19 20.08 3.53 11.14
N LEU A 20 20.66 3.83 9.98
CA LEU A 20 22.06 4.21 9.86
C LEU A 20 22.17 5.73 9.92
N ASP A 21 23.32 6.24 10.35
CA ASP A 21 23.65 7.66 10.19
C ASP A 21 23.99 7.91 8.71
N THR A 22 23.03 8.47 7.99
CA THR A 22 23.10 8.71 6.54
C THR A 22 22.14 9.83 6.17
N GLU A 23 22.39 10.47 5.04
CA GLU A 23 21.40 11.35 4.42
C GLU A 23 20.24 10.57 3.79
N GLY A 24 20.38 9.27 3.58
CA GLY A 24 19.43 8.44 2.81
C GLY A 24 20.06 7.96 1.51
N PHE A 25 19.26 7.42 0.60
CA PHE A 25 19.76 7.03 -0.72
C PHE A 25 18.71 7.12 -1.82
N HIS A 26 19.19 7.39 -3.03
CA HIS A 26 18.36 7.42 -4.22
C HIS A 26 18.44 6.09 -4.98
N TYR A 27 17.32 5.67 -5.55
CA TYR A 27 17.25 4.50 -6.43
C TYR A 27 16.24 4.72 -7.56
N ARG A 28 16.16 3.80 -8.53
CA ARG A 28 15.21 3.87 -9.65
C ARG A 28 14.16 2.78 -9.53
N LYS A 29 12.89 3.16 -9.64
CA LYS A 29 11.77 2.21 -9.66
C LYS A 29 10.55 2.85 -10.33
N TRP A 30 9.75 2.04 -11.02
CA TRP A 30 8.51 2.49 -11.69
C TRP A 30 8.73 3.72 -12.58
N ASP A 31 9.81 3.67 -13.38
CA ASP A 31 10.27 4.73 -14.29
C ASP A 31 10.59 6.10 -13.64
N ASN A 32 10.64 6.16 -12.32
CA ASN A 32 10.90 7.38 -11.57
C ASN A 32 12.09 7.20 -10.61
N PRO A 33 12.84 8.28 -10.32
CA PRO A 33 13.77 8.29 -9.20
C PRO A 33 12.97 8.25 -7.89
N GLN A 34 13.45 7.46 -6.95
CA GLN A 34 12.90 7.31 -5.61
C GLN A 34 13.94 7.73 -4.59
N TYR A 35 13.49 8.20 -3.43
CA TYR A 35 14.36 8.59 -2.33
C TYR A 35 13.91 7.91 -1.03
N CYS A 36 14.80 7.07 -0.48
CA CYS A 36 14.64 6.47 0.84
C CYS A 36 15.32 7.39 1.87
N LYS A 37 14.51 8.05 2.69
CA LYS A 37 14.95 9.01 3.72
C LYS A 37 15.49 8.26 4.95
N PRO A 38 16.29 8.92 5.80
CA PRO A 38 16.65 8.37 7.10
C PRO A 38 15.39 8.05 7.90
N GLY A 39 15.31 6.85 8.47
CA GLY A 39 14.13 6.36 9.20
C GLY A 39 13.08 5.66 8.35
N ASP A 40 13.12 5.76 7.02
CA ASP A 40 12.21 5.01 6.13
C ASP A 40 12.49 3.50 6.21
N TRP A 41 11.54 2.71 5.73
CA TRP A 41 11.62 1.25 5.72
C TRP A 41 11.96 0.75 4.33
N ILE A 42 12.97 -0.12 4.23
CA ILE A 42 13.24 -0.91 3.03
C ILE A 42 12.38 -2.16 3.13
N VAL A 43 11.54 -2.39 2.13
CA VAL A 43 10.49 -3.40 2.12
C VAL A 43 10.71 -4.33 0.93
N ASP A 44 10.70 -5.64 1.20
CA ASP A 44 10.59 -6.70 0.22
C ASP A 44 9.18 -7.30 0.30
N ASN A 45 8.39 -7.04 -0.75
CA ASN A 45 7.06 -7.60 -0.93
C ASN A 45 7.10 -8.72 -1.99
N ALA A 46 7.54 -9.91 -1.59
CA ALA A 46 7.65 -11.09 -2.44
C ALA A 46 8.53 -10.89 -3.69
N GLY A 47 9.70 -10.26 -3.50
CA GLY A 47 10.68 -9.96 -4.53
C GLY A 47 10.53 -8.56 -5.14
N ASP A 48 9.42 -7.85 -4.88
CA ASP A 48 9.27 -6.45 -5.26
C ASP A 48 9.78 -5.53 -4.15
N VAL A 49 10.95 -4.93 -4.35
CA VAL A 49 11.68 -4.18 -3.31
C VAL A 49 11.55 -2.66 -3.52
N TYR A 50 11.19 -1.94 -2.46
CA TYR A 50 11.01 -0.48 -2.44
C TYR A 50 11.13 0.08 -1.02
N SER A 51 11.13 1.42 -0.88
CA SER A 51 11.03 2.07 0.42
C SER A 51 9.60 2.53 0.73
N ILE A 52 9.27 2.60 2.01
CA ILE A 52 8.03 3.22 2.54
C ILE A 52 8.43 4.23 3.62
N ASP A 53 7.84 5.42 3.54
CA ASP A 53 7.93 6.46 4.57
C ASP A 53 7.75 5.90 6.00
N GLN A 54 8.58 6.38 6.92
CA GLN A 54 8.56 5.94 8.31
C GLN A 54 7.15 5.91 8.92
N HIS A 55 6.42 7.03 8.82
CA HIS A 55 5.12 7.17 9.48
C HIS A 55 4.06 6.31 8.79
N SER A 56 4.08 6.24 7.46
CA SER A 56 3.19 5.38 6.68
C SER A 56 3.38 3.90 7.03
N PHE A 57 4.62 3.46 7.22
CA PHE A 57 4.89 2.09 7.64
C PHE A 57 4.40 1.82 9.06
N GLU A 58 4.79 2.66 10.04
CA GLU A 58 4.46 2.48 11.46
C GLU A 58 2.95 2.55 11.73
N SER A 59 2.20 3.34 10.97
CA SER A 59 0.75 3.49 11.12
C SER A 59 -0.07 2.42 10.40
N THR A 60 0.51 1.71 9.42
CA THR A 60 -0.24 0.75 8.59
C THR A 60 0.24 -0.69 8.66
N TYR A 61 1.39 -0.96 9.29
CA TYR A 61 1.95 -2.31 9.43
C TYR A 61 2.14 -2.72 10.88
N GLU A 62 1.89 -4.00 11.14
CA GLU A 62 2.15 -4.66 12.41
C GLU A 62 3.20 -5.74 12.24
N GLN A 63 4.12 -5.82 13.19
CA GLN A 63 5.15 -6.85 13.21
C GLN A 63 4.55 -8.20 13.65
N ILE A 64 4.72 -9.24 12.83
CA ILE A 64 4.31 -10.61 13.16
C ILE A 64 5.49 -11.39 13.76
N SER A 65 6.69 -11.17 13.25
CA SER A 65 7.94 -11.73 13.76
C SER A 65 9.12 -10.83 13.40
N PRO A 66 10.33 -11.05 13.95
CA PRO A 66 11.52 -10.25 13.58
C PRO A 66 11.69 -10.13 12.06
N GLY A 67 11.63 -8.90 11.55
CA GLY A 67 11.75 -8.60 10.12
C GLY A 67 10.51 -8.89 9.26
N CYS A 68 9.43 -9.44 9.81
CA CYS A 68 8.21 -9.79 9.06
C CYS A 68 7.00 -8.99 9.54
N PHE A 69 6.31 -8.34 8.60
CA PHE A 69 5.24 -7.39 8.88
C PHE A 69 4.02 -7.64 8.01
N ARG A 70 2.82 -7.39 8.54
CA ARG A 70 1.58 -7.44 7.80
C ARG A 70 0.90 -6.08 7.81
N LYS A 71 0.34 -5.67 6.68
CA LYS A 71 -0.47 -4.45 6.60
C LYS A 71 -1.79 -4.68 7.34
N SER A 72 -2.03 -3.92 8.41
CA SER A 72 -3.24 -4.02 9.24
C SER A 72 -4.29 -2.96 8.89
N ALA A 73 -3.88 -1.83 8.31
CA ALA A 73 -4.79 -0.77 7.91
C ALA A 73 -5.60 -1.11 6.64
N ILE A 74 -6.83 -0.58 6.58
CA ILE A 74 -7.65 -0.53 5.36
C ILE A 74 -7.03 0.48 4.40
N VAL A 75 -7.10 0.19 3.10
CA VAL A 75 -6.71 1.11 2.03
C VAL A 75 -7.93 1.50 1.20
N TRP A 76 -7.88 2.68 0.59
CA TRP A 76 -8.93 3.20 -0.27
C TRP A 76 -8.48 3.16 -1.72
N VAL A 77 -9.34 2.65 -2.61
CA VAL A 77 -8.95 2.33 -3.99
C VAL A 77 -9.84 3.02 -4.99
N GLU A 78 -9.23 3.58 -6.03
CA GLU A 78 -9.90 4.09 -7.23
C GLU A 78 -9.24 3.53 -8.49
N THR A 79 -10.04 3.19 -9.50
CA THR A 79 -9.51 2.83 -10.82
C THR A 79 -9.13 4.08 -11.60
N ALA A 80 -7.88 4.18 -12.02
CA ALA A 80 -7.39 5.23 -12.89
C ALA A 80 -8.14 5.22 -14.23
N GLN A 81 -8.76 6.35 -14.59
CA GLN A 81 -9.52 6.47 -15.85
C GLN A 81 -8.63 6.77 -17.05
N GLN A 82 -7.43 7.30 -16.80
CA GLN A 82 -6.44 7.67 -17.80
C GLN A 82 -5.03 7.47 -17.23
N ALA A 83 -4.03 7.37 -18.10
CA ALA A 83 -2.64 7.31 -17.67
C ALA A 83 -2.19 8.61 -16.97
N GLY A 84 -1.24 8.50 -16.07
CA GLY A 84 -0.77 9.64 -15.28
C GLY A 84 0.38 9.30 -14.33
N VAL A 85 0.61 10.20 -13.39
CA VAL A 85 1.62 10.08 -12.33
C VAL A 85 0.99 10.52 -11.02
N ILE A 86 1.20 9.75 -9.95
CA ILE A 86 0.80 10.12 -8.59
C ILE A 86 2.04 10.47 -7.78
N THR A 87 2.00 11.58 -7.07
CA THR A 87 3.04 11.95 -6.09
C THR A 87 2.93 11.01 -4.88
N THR A 88 4.06 10.46 -4.46
CA THR A 88 4.18 9.64 -3.25
C THR A 88 5.11 10.33 -2.26
N ARG A 89 5.24 9.79 -1.05
CA ARG A 89 6.17 10.31 -0.04
C ARG A 89 7.64 10.05 -0.39
N GLU A 90 7.89 9.11 -1.29
CA GLU A 90 9.21 8.70 -1.78
C GLU A 90 9.57 9.36 -3.12
N ASN A 91 8.56 9.83 -3.87
CA ASN A 91 8.59 10.85 -4.93
C ASN A 91 7.34 10.71 -5.83
N ALA A 92 7.30 9.68 -6.69
CA ALA A 92 6.24 9.50 -7.66
C ALA A 92 6.16 8.07 -8.23
N THR A 93 4.95 7.68 -8.65
CA THR A 93 4.68 6.43 -9.38
C THR A 93 3.86 6.71 -10.64
N SER A 94 4.36 6.25 -11.79
CA SER A 94 3.62 6.30 -13.06
C SER A 94 2.57 5.20 -13.12
N TYR A 95 1.43 5.46 -13.78
CA TYR A 95 0.34 4.50 -13.94
C TYR A 95 -0.40 4.65 -15.27
N GLN A 96 -1.11 3.59 -15.67
CA GLN A 96 -1.93 3.53 -16.88
C GLN A 96 -3.43 3.58 -16.54
N ALA A 97 -4.25 3.81 -17.57
CA ALA A 97 -5.69 3.62 -17.44
C ALA A 97 -6.01 2.16 -17.05
N GLY A 98 -6.87 1.97 -16.05
CA GLY A 98 -7.22 0.66 -15.51
C GLY A 98 -6.38 0.22 -14.30
N ASP A 99 -5.23 0.87 -14.04
CA ASP A 99 -4.48 0.65 -12.80
C ASP A 99 -5.25 1.17 -11.59
N TYR A 100 -4.81 0.76 -10.40
CA TYR A 100 -5.39 1.22 -9.14
C TYR A 100 -4.53 2.32 -8.54
N LEU A 101 -5.20 3.41 -8.19
CA LEU A 101 -4.70 4.43 -7.28
C LEU A 101 -5.17 4.03 -5.87
N VAL A 102 -4.21 3.91 -4.96
CA VAL A 102 -4.44 3.38 -3.62
C VAL A 102 -3.97 4.39 -2.60
N TRP A 103 -4.76 4.64 -1.57
CA TRP A 103 -4.43 5.52 -0.47
C TRP A 103 -4.46 4.79 0.87
N ASN A 104 -3.44 5.01 1.69
CA ASN A 104 -3.36 4.48 3.05
C ASN A 104 -4.30 5.23 4.01
N ASP A 105 -4.70 6.43 3.64
CA ASP A 105 -5.62 7.31 4.36
C ASP A 105 -6.87 7.60 3.54
N ASN A 106 -7.93 8.08 4.20
CA ASN A 106 -9.19 8.42 3.52
C ASN A 106 -9.15 9.84 2.89
N ASP A 107 -8.29 10.72 3.41
CA ASP A 107 -8.09 12.08 2.90
C ASP A 107 -7.16 12.15 1.68
N ALA A 108 -6.60 11.00 1.28
CA ALA A 108 -5.81 10.79 0.07
C ALA A 108 -4.45 11.53 0.05
N SER A 109 -3.84 11.69 1.23
CA SER A 109 -2.53 12.33 1.39
C SER A 109 -1.36 11.36 1.19
N ASP A 110 -1.60 10.06 1.36
CA ASP A 110 -0.60 9.00 1.25
C ASP A 110 -0.99 7.97 0.19
N GLY A 111 -0.74 8.35 -1.07
CA GLY A 111 -1.15 7.59 -2.25
C GLY A 111 -0.01 6.91 -2.99
N TYR A 112 -0.32 5.80 -3.65
CA TYR A 112 0.56 5.11 -4.59
C TYR A 112 -0.27 4.47 -5.72
N ALA A 113 0.41 4.06 -6.79
CA ALA A 113 -0.24 3.34 -7.89
C ALA A 113 0.30 1.91 -8.01
N VAL A 114 -0.58 1.00 -8.45
CA VAL A 114 -0.27 -0.43 -8.65
C VAL A 114 -1.20 -0.99 -9.71
N SER A 115 -0.73 -1.97 -10.48
CA SER A 115 -1.61 -2.63 -11.44
C SER A 115 -2.77 -3.33 -10.73
N LYS A 116 -3.96 -3.28 -11.35
CA LYS A 116 -5.17 -3.90 -10.82
C LYS A 116 -4.94 -5.38 -10.49
N GLU A 117 -4.32 -6.12 -11.41
CA GLU A 117 -4.05 -7.56 -11.25
C GLU A 117 -3.19 -7.83 -10.01
N THR A 118 -2.10 -7.09 -9.82
CA THR A 118 -1.19 -7.25 -8.68
C THR A 118 -1.91 -6.91 -7.37
N PHE A 119 -2.74 -5.86 -7.38
CA PHE A 119 -3.50 -5.46 -6.21
C PHE A 119 -4.53 -6.52 -5.79
N GLU A 120 -5.36 -6.99 -6.72
CA GLU A 120 -6.47 -7.92 -6.42
C GLU A 120 -5.97 -9.31 -5.98
N LYS A 121 -4.73 -9.68 -6.30
CA LYS A 121 -4.07 -10.86 -5.71
C LYS A 121 -3.85 -10.72 -4.21
N MET A 122 -3.47 -9.52 -3.76
CA MET A 122 -3.04 -9.28 -2.37
C MET A 122 -4.13 -8.69 -1.48
N TYR A 123 -5.18 -8.11 -2.05
CA TYR A 123 -6.22 -7.39 -1.32
C TYR A 123 -7.60 -7.95 -1.63
N GLU A 124 -8.53 -7.73 -0.70
CA GLU A 124 -9.94 -8.03 -0.89
C GLU A 124 -10.80 -6.85 -0.44
N PRO A 125 -11.98 -6.64 -1.07
CA PRO A 125 -12.90 -5.60 -0.65
C PRO A 125 -13.30 -5.79 0.81
N VAL A 126 -13.40 -4.69 1.55
CA VAL A 126 -14.09 -4.73 2.85
C VAL A 126 -15.59 -4.80 2.56
N PRO A 127 -16.33 -5.79 3.10
CA PRO A 127 -17.77 -5.88 2.90
C PRO A 127 -18.47 -4.61 3.39
N ASP A 128 -19.50 -4.17 2.65
CA ASP A 128 -20.41 -3.15 3.18
C ASP A 128 -21.23 -3.79 4.32
N ASP A 129 -21.31 -3.13 5.47
CA ASP A 129 -22.07 -3.57 6.67
C ASP A 129 -23.58 -3.84 6.40
N ASN A 130 -24.08 -3.55 5.20
CA ASN A 130 -25.48 -3.79 4.80
C ASN A 130 -25.80 -5.24 4.38
N THR A 131 -24.90 -6.20 4.54
CA THR A 131 -25.10 -7.57 4.02
C THR A 131 -25.46 -8.64 5.06
N GLU A 132 -25.51 -8.31 6.37
CA GLU A 132 -25.85 -9.29 7.43
C GLU A 132 -27.28 -9.17 8.01
N SER A 133 -28.11 -8.23 7.56
CA SER A 133 -29.49 -8.07 8.10
C SER A 133 -30.59 -8.81 7.32
N GLY A 134 -30.24 -9.69 6.36
CA GLY A 134 -31.20 -10.32 5.45
C GLY A 134 -31.53 -11.80 5.70
N LEU A 135 -30.89 -12.49 6.64
CA LEU A 135 -31.01 -13.96 6.80
C LEU A 135 -31.58 -14.44 8.14
N ALA A 136 -32.24 -13.57 8.90
CA ALA A 136 -32.97 -13.95 10.11
C ALA A 136 -34.45 -13.53 10.02
N GLN A 137 -35.23 -14.25 9.19
CA GLN A 137 -36.69 -14.39 9.33
C GLN A 137 -37.23 -15.37 8.27
N ARG A 138 -37.05 -16.67 8.50
CA ARG A 138 -37.93 -17.74 8.02
C ARG A 138 -37.86 -18.91 9.01
N GLU A 139 -38.68 -18.81 10.05
CA GLU A 139 -39.27 -19.95 10.76
C GLU A 139 -40.78 -19.77 10.77
#